data_AF-A0A392N097-F1
#
_entry.id   AF-A0A392N097-F1
#
_cell.length_a   1.000
_cell.length_b   1.000
_cell.length_c   1.000
_cell.angle_alpha   90.00
_cell.angle_beta   90.00
_cell.angle_gamma   90.00
#
_symmetry.space_group_name_H-M   'P 1'
#
loop_
_entity.id
_entity.type
_entity.pdbx_description
1 polymer ?
#
loop_
_entity_poly.entity_id
_entity_poly.type
_entity_poly.pdbx_seq_one_letter_code
_entity_poly.pdbx_strand_id
1 'polypeptide(L)'
;MPGLTYDAGFFMQKDYKMFPPSVNWDNIDWSTRRPQMDFPVQCVICSLEDVSTIKPGKVKISGYAASGGGRGIERVDVSVDGGKTWIEASRSQKKGIHYITDDANSDKWAWVLFEITADIL
;
A
#
# COMPACT_ATOMS: atom_id res chain seq x y z
N MET A 1 34.87 3.92 -11.13
CA MET A 1 34.08 4.40 -9.99
C MET A 1 34.17 3.33 -8.90
N PRO A 2 34.64 3.62 -7.68
CA PRO A 2 34.72 2.60 -6.65
C PRO A 2 33.30 2.18 -6.29
N GLY A 3 33.02 0.88 -6.36
CA GLY A 3 31.71 0.31 -6.11
C GLY A 3 31.27 0.63 -4.68
N LEU A 4 30.09 1.22 -4.54
CA LEU A 4 29.43 1.38 -3.26
C LEU A 4 29.21 -0.02 -2.67
N THR A 5 30.10 -0.46 -1.79
CA THR A 5 29.87 -1.63 -0.96
C THR A 5 28.73 -1.28 -0.02
N TYR A 6 27.58 -1.95 -0.20
CA TYR A 6 26.48 -1.87 0.74
C TYR A 6 26.98 -2.25 2.14
N ASP A 7 26.41 -1.63 3.17
CA ASP A 7 26.72 -1.94 4.57
C ASP A 7 26.73 -3.46 4.83
N ALA A 8 27.72 -3.93 5.59
CA ALA A 8 27.90 -5.34 5.89
C ALA A 8 26.99 -5.84 7.02
N GLY A 9 26.14 -4.97 7.57
CA GLY A 9 25.19 -5.30 8.63
C GLY A 9 24.23 -6.43 8.27
N PHE A 10 23.86 -7.22 9.28
CA PHE A 10 22.99 -8.38 9.12
C PHE A 10 21.67 -8.04 8.42
N PHE A 11 20.97 -6.97 8.85
CA PHE A 11 19.68 -6.58 8.28
C PHE A 11 19.75 -6.13 6.82
N MET A 12 20.91 -5.66 6.35
CA MET A 12 21.10 -5.28 4.95
C MET A 12 21.48 -6.49 4.08
N GLN A 13 22.29 -7.40 4.63
CA GLN A 13 22.85 -8.52 3.86
C GLN A 13 21.97 -9.78 3.89
N LYS A 14 21.26 -10.02 5.00
CA LYS A 14 20.58 -11.28 5.34
C LYS A 14 19.12 -11.09 5.78
N ASP A 15 18.55 -9.91 5.58
CA ASP A 15 17.13 -9.62 5.84
C ASP A 15 16.60 -8.59 4.81
N TYR A 16 15.32 -8.22 4.89
CA TYR A 16 14.65 -7.17 4.11
C TYR A 16 14.91 -7.25 2.60
N LYS A 17 14.76 -8.44 2.03
CA LYS A 17 14.89 -8.71 0.58
C LYS A 17 13.63 -9.40 0.06
N MET A 18 13.18 -8.99 -1.13
CA MET A 18 12.02 -9.59 -1.78
C MET A 18 12.44 -10.80 -2.63
N PHE A 19 12.07 -12.01 -2.20
CA PHE A 19 12.34 -13.25 -2.92
C PHE A 19 11.12 -13.73 -3.71
N PRO A 20 11.31 -14.49 -4.80
CA PRO A 20 10.21 -15.09 -5.53
C PRO A 20 9.59 -16.26 -4.75
N PRO A 21 8.34 -16.67 -5.06
CA PRO A 21 7.64 -17.74 -4.34
C PRO A 21 8.31 -19.13 -4.38
N SER A 22 9.27 -19.36 -5.28
CA SER A 22 10.00 -20.64 -5.40
C SER A 22 11.18 -20.79 -4.43
N VAL A 23 11.53 -19.73 -3.70
CA VAL A 23 12.63 -19.74 -2.72
C VAL A 23 12.10 -20.08 -1.32
N ASN A 24 12.81 -20.94 -0.61
CA ASN A 24 12.52 -21.37 0.76
C ASN A 24 13.82 -21.47 1.59
N TRP A 25 13.71 -21.95 2.84
CA TRP A 25 14.86 -22.03 3.74
C TRP A 25 15.98 -22.99 3.29
N ASP A 26 15.67 -23.98 2.45
CA ASP A 26 16.65 -24.96 1.98
C ASP A 26 17.48 -24.45 0.79
N ASN A 27 16.94 -23.50 0.02
CA ASN A 27 17.56 -23.02 -1.23
C ASN A 27 17.85 -21.52 -1.26
N ILE A 28 17.62 -20.79 -0.15
CA ILE A 28 17.81 -19.34 -0.11
C ILE A 28 19.28 -18.94 -0.28
N ASP A 29 19.53 -18.11 -1.29
CA ASP A 29 20.78 -17.37 -1.44
C ASP A 29 20.51 -15.86 -1.33
N TRP A 30 20.88 -15.30 -0.18
CA TRP A 30 20.72 -13.89 0.15
C TRP A 30 21.44 -12.93 -0.80
N SER A 31 22.48 -13.38 -1.50
CA SER A 31 23.24 -12.53 -2.43
C SER A 31 22.51 -12.29 -3.76
N THR A 32 21.53 -13.12 -4.10
CA THR A 32 20.76 -13.03 -5.36
C THR A 32 19.80 -11.85 -5.41
N ARG A 33 19.55 -11.19 -4.28
CA ARG A 33 18.64 -10.04 -4.17
C ARG A 33 19.37 -8.84 -3.59
N ARG A 34 18.99 -7.66 -4.10
CA ARG A 34 19.40 -6.39 -3.49
C ARG A 34 18.52 -6.07 -2.29
N PRO A 35 19.03 -5.33 -1.28
CA PRO A 35 18.23 -4.89 -0.15
C PRO A 35 17.05 -4.04 -0.60
N GLN A 36 15.89 -4.23 0.02
CA GLN A 36 14.68 -3.49 -0.29
C GLN A 36 14.78 -2.09 0.33
N MET A 37 14.75 -1.05 -0.51
CA MET A 37 14.85 0.35 -0.05
C MET A 37 13.50 1.06 -0.19
N ASP A 38 12.98 1.10 -1.42
CA ASP A 38 11.67 1.65 -1.75
C ASP A 38 10.59 0.55 -1.60
N PHE A 39 9.30 0.89 -1.54
CA PHE A 39 8.22 -0.09 -1.45
C PHE A 39 7.11 0.17 -2.50
N PRO A 40 6.45 -0.91 -2.98
CA PRO A 40 5.37 -0.80 -3.96
C PRO A 40 4.12 -0.18 -3.36
N VAL A 41 3.16 0.21 -4.22
CA VAL A 41 1.85 0.72 -3.76
C VAL A 41 1.12 -0.30 -2.87
N GLN A 42 0.59 0.14 -1.74
CA GLN A 42 -0.20 -0.63 -0.78
C GLN A 42 -1.51 0.10 -0.44
N CYS A 43 -2.53 -0.67 -0.07
CA CYS A 43 -3.84 -0.17 0.35
C CYS A 43 -4.48 -1.19 1.30
N VAL A 44 -5.10 -0.70 2.38
CA VAL A 44 -5.73 -1.56 3.40
C VAL A 44 -7.03 -0.91 3.88
N ILE A 45 -8.09 -1.71 4.02
CA ILE A 45 -9.35 -1.32 4.68
C ILE A 45 -9.15 -1.38 6.20
N CYS A 46 -9.55 -0.34 6.92
CA CYS A 46 -9.39 -0.25 8.37
C CYS A 46 -10.71 -0.05 9.13
N SER A 47 -11.82 0.20 8.44
CA SER A 47 -13.13 0.38 9.07
C SER A 47 -13.89 -0.92 9.34
N LEU A 48 -13.37 -2.05 8.87
CA LEU A 48 -13.96 -3.37 8.97
C LEU A 48 -12.86 -4.37 9.34
N GLU A 49 -13.22 -5.40 10.09
CA GLU A 49 -12.36 -6.56 10.34
C GLU A 49 -12.38 -7.51 9.15
N ASP A 50 -11.34 -8.34 9.00
CA ASP A 50 -11.22 -9.38 7.95
C ASP A 50 -12.48 -10.25 7.85
N VAL A 51 -13.13 -10.50 9.00
CA VAL A 51 -14.43 -11.17 9.08
C VAL A 51 -15.37 -10.30 9.90
N SER A 52 -16.31 -9.65 9.21
CA SER A 52 -17.33 -8.79 9.83
C SER A 52 -18.73 -9.30 9.47
N THR A 53 -19.62 -9.42 10.47
CA THR A 53 -21.06 -9.60 10.20
C THR A 53 -21.70 -8.22 10.11
N ILE A 54 -22.13 -7.84 8.91
CA ILE A 54 -22.67 -6.51 8.62
C ILE A 54 -24.15 -6.65 8.29
N LYS A 55 -24.97 -5.72 8.81
CA LYS A 55 -26.38 -5.65 8.42
C LYS A 55 -26.47 -5.13 6.99
N PRO A 56 -27.41 -5.66 6.16
CA PRO A 56 -27.70 -5.07 4.86
C PRO A 56 -27.99 -3.58 4.97
N GLY A 57 -27.54 -2.81 3.98
CA GLY A 57 -27.68 -1.36 3.89
C GLY A 57 -26.37 -0.65 3.57
N LYS A 58 -26.30 0.63 3.96
CA LYS A 58 -25.14 1.49 3.70
C LYS A 58 -24.01 1.19 4.66
N VAL A 59 -22.88 0.77 4.10
CA VAL A 59 -21.66 0.44 4.83
C VAL A 59 -20.57 1.43 4.46
N LYS A 60 -19.97 2.05 5.48
CA LYS A 60 -18.81 2.92 5.34
C LYS A 60 -17.55 2.06 5.28
N ILE A 61 -16.80 2.21 4.19
CA ILE A 61 -15.53 1.53 3.94
C ILE A 61 -14.45 2.61 3.87
N SER A 62 -13.47 2.55 4.77
CA SER A 62 -12.37 3.50 4.81
C SER A 62 -11.07 2.85 5.25
N GLY A 63 -9.96 3.46 4.86
CA GLY A 63 -8.63 2.95 5.17
C GLY A 63 -7.54 3.90 4.67
N TYR A 64 -6.35 3.35 4.42
CA TYR A 64 -5.23 4.12 3.88
C TYR A 64 -4.61 3.43 2.66
N ALA A 65 -3.95 4.24 1.83
CA ALA A 65 -3.08 3.79 0.76
C ALA A 65 -1.75 4.55 0.81
N ALA A 66 -0.66 3.91 0.39
CA ALA A 66 0.67 4.51 0.37
C ALA A 66 1.54 3.90 -0.73
N SER A 67 2.46 4.67 -1.29
CA SER A 67 3.51 4.19 -2.17
C SER A 67 4.83 4.79 -1.73
N GLY A 68 5.92 4.01 -1.83
CA GLY A 68 7.23 4.53 -1.50
C GLY A 68 7.76 5.52 -2.54
N GLY A 69 8.98 5.99 -2.35
CA GLY A 69 9.70 6.80 -3.34
C GLY A 69 9.04 8.15 -3.65
N GLY A 70 8.10 8.60 -2.82
CA GLY A 70 7.44 9.90 -2.94
C GLY A 70 6.32 9.93 -3.96
N ARG A 71 5.83 8.77 -4.40
CA ARG A 71 4.75 8.64 -5.39
C ARG A 71 3.39 8.81 -4.72
N GLY A 72 2.53 9.68 -5.28
CA GLY A 72 1.14 9.84 -4.82
C GLY A 72 0.24 8.63 -5.09
N ILE A 73 -0.99 8.69 -4.55
CA ILE A 73 -2.05 7.69 -4.79
C ILE A 73 -3.08 8.29 -5.73
N GLU A 74 -2.94 7.95 -7.01
CA GLU A 74 -3.81 8.51 -8.05
C GLU A 74 -5.22 7.93 -8.08
N ARG A 75 -5.45 6.75 -7.49
CA ARG A 75 -6.80 6.19 -7.36
C ARG A 75 -6.86 5.14 -6.26
N VAL A 76 -8.03 5.00 -5.64
CA VAL A 76 -8.39 3.85 -4.81
C VAL A 76 -9.73 3.33 -5.28
N ASP A 77 -9.75 2.07 -5.73
CA ASP A 77 -10.95 1.40 -6.22
C ASP A 77 -11.42 0.37 -5.18
N VAL A 78 -12.71 0.39 -4.85
CA VAL A 78 -13.33 -0.54 -3.88
C VAL A 78 -14.36 -1.40 -4.61
N SER A 79 -14.32 -2.70 -4.33
CA SER A 79 -15.28 -3.68 -4.85
C SER A 79 -16.00 -4.40 -3.70
N VAL A 80 -17.30 -4.65 -3.90
CA VAL A 80 -18.15 -5.40 -2.96
C VAL A 80 -18.67 -6.72 -3.55
N ASP A 81 -18.22 -7.08 -4.76
CA ASP A 81 -18.68 -8.25 -5.51
C ASP A 81 -17.54 -9.21 -5.93
N GLY A 82 -16.42 -9.13 -5.22
CA GLY A 82 -15.24 -9.96 -5.47
C GLY A 82 -14.39 -9.48 -6.65
N GLY A 83 -14.40 -8.18 -6.95
CA GLY A 83 -13.58 -7.56 -7.98
C GLY A 83 -14.18 -7.55 -9.38
N LYS A 84 -15.49 -7.80 -9.52
CA LYS A 84 -16.18 -7.75 -10.83
C LYS A 84 -16.53 -6.32 -11.21
N THR A 85 -16.97 -5.53 -10.25
CA THR A 85 -17.23 -4.10 -10.39
C THR A 85 -16.48 -3.30 -9.33
N TRP A 86 -16.21 -2.04 -9.65
CA TRP A 86 -15.36 -1.15 -8.87
C TRP A 86 -15.98 0.24 -8.76
N ILE A 87 -15.83 0.83 -7.59
CA ILE A 87 -16.27 2.20 -7.31
C ILE A 87 -15.06 2.98 -6.79
N GLU A 88 -14.78 4.13 -7.38
CA GLU A 88 -13.67 4.98 -6.94
C GLU A 88 -14.01 5.63 -5.59
N ALA A 89 -13.13 5.45 -4.62
CA ALA A 89 -13.23 6.05 -3.30
C ALA A 89 -12.71 7.49 -3.29
N SER A 90 -13.28 8.31 -2.41
CA SER A 90 -12.73 9.63 -2.12
C SER A 90 -11.37 9.50 -1.43
N ARG A 91 -10.47 10.46 -1.67
CA ARG A 91 -9.08 10.47 -1.17
C ARG A 91 -8.77 11.78 -0.45
N SER A 92 -8.01 11.71 0.64
CA SER A 92 -7.64 12.90 1.43
C SER A 92 -6.33 12.74 2.20
N GLN A 93 -5.71 13.87 2.55
CA GLN A 93 -4.56 13.94 3.46
C GLN A 93 -4.81 14.96 4.57
N LYS A 94 -4.94 16.24 4.19
CA LYS A 94 -5.17 17.36 5.10
C LYS A 94 -6.64 17.74 5.12
N LYS A 95 -7.20 17.97 6.32
CA LYS A 95 -8.60 18.39 6.48
C LYS A 95 -8.83 19.72 5.75
N GLY A 96 -9.86 19.76 4.90
CA GLY A 96 -10.25 20.96 4.16
C GLY A 96 -9.39 21.30 2.94
N ILE A 97 -8.43 20.45 2.58
CA ILE A 97 -7.61 20.62 1.38
C ILE A 97 -7.90 19.46 0.43
N HIS A 98 -8.24 19.77 -0.82
CA HIS A 98 -8.45 18.76 -1.84
C HIS A 98 -7.12 18.07 -2.17
N TYR A 99 -7.10 16.75 -2.08
CA TYR A 99 -5.93 15.96 -2.45
C TYR A 99 -5.82 15.86 -3.97
N ILE A 100 -4.67 16.20 -4.51
CA ILE A 100 -4.30 16.05 -5.92
C ILE A 100 -2.97 15.29 -5.94
N THR A 101 -2.88 14.21 -6.72
CA THR A 101 -1.63 13.44 -6.81
C THR A 101 -0.49 14.32 -7.32
N ASP A 102 0.69 14.14 -6.75
CA ASP A 102 1.94 14.80 -7.14
C ASP A 102 1.91 16.36 -7.14
N ASP A 103 0.85 16.97 -6.59
CA ASP A 103 0.75 18.42 -6.44
C ASP A 103 1.75 18.95 -5.39
N ALA A 104 2.16 20.21 -5.54
CA ALA A 104 3.09 20.85 -4.61
C ALA A 104 2.56 20.93 -3.16
N ASN A 105 1.23 20.92 -2.97
CA ASN A 105 0.58 20.94 -1.66
C ASN A 105 0.36 19.55 -1.05
N SER A 106 0.61 18.48 -1.82
CA SER A 106 0.49 17.09 -1.36
C SER A 106 1.69 16.67 -0.50
N ASP A 107 1.41 15.88 0.54
CA ASP A 107 2.45 15.32 1.41
C ASP A 107 2.96 14.01 0.79
N LYS A 108 3.99 14.12 -0.07
CA LYS A 108 4.53 13.05 -0.92
C LYS A 108 5.01 11.81 -0.17
N TRP A 109 5.40 11.99 1.10
CA TRP A 109 5.93 10.94 1.97
C TRP A 109 4.90 10.44 2.98
N ALA A 110 3.67 10.95 2.92
CA ALA A 110 2.57 10.52 3.77
C ALA A 110 1.64 9.57 3.02
N TRP A 111 0.89 8.78 3.77
CA TRP A 111 -0.24 8.02 3.24
C TRP A 111 -1.34 8.94 2.69
N VAL A 112 -2.29 8.34 1.99
CA VAL A 112 -3.56 8.95 1.57
C VAL A 112 -4.69 8.16 2.21
N LEU A 113 -5.56 8.84 2.94
CA LEU A 113 -6.76 8.22 3.50
C LEU A 113 -7.82 8.09 2.41
N PHE A 114 -8.54 6.98 2.39
CA PHE A 114 -9.66 6.79 1.47
C PHE A 114 -10.96 6.49 2.21
N GLU A 115 -12.08 6.87 1.60
CA GLU A 115 -13.41 6.60 2.13
C GLU A 115 -14.45 6.45 1.01
N ILE A 116 -15.36 5.50 1.18
CA ILE A 116 -16.55 5.30 0.36
C ILE A 116 -17.70 4.76 1.21
N THR A 117 -18.94 5.08 0.83
CA THR A 117 -20.13 4.39 1.34
C THR A 117 -20.71 3.52 0.24
N ALA A 118 -20.83 2.21 0.48
CA ALA A 118 -21.37 1.25 -0.46
C ALA A 118 -22.66 0.62 0.10
N ASP A 119 -23.60 0.30 -0.78
CA ASP A 119 -24.80 -0.47 -0.42
C ASP A 119 -24.48 -1.97 -0.48
N ILE A 120 -24.61 -2.66 0.66
CA ILE A 120 -24.44 -4.11 0.79
C ILE A 120 -25.82 -4.74 0.95
N LEU A 121 -26.13 -5.73 0.11
CA LEU A 121 -27.42 -6.45 0.11
C LEU A 121 -27.41 -7.67 1.04
#